data_AF-A0A559QI82-F1
#
_entry.id   AF-A0A559QI82-F1
#
_cell.length_a   1.000
_cell.length_b   1.000
_cell.length_c   1.000
_cell.angle_alpha   90.00
_cell.angle_beta   90.00
_cell.angle_gamma   90.00
#
_symmetry.space_group_name_H-M   'P 1'
#
loop_
_entity.id
_entity.type
_entity.pdbx_description
1 polymer ?
#
loop_
_entity_poly.entity_id
_entity_poly.type
_entity_poly.pdbx_seq_one_letter_code
_entity_poly.pdbx_strand_id
1 'polypeptide(L)'
;MKSTVTRFLACVSLGFVGVVSAQTSPHMEQMLAMMDAQYEQGYFKAPAKCLGVTEKAILAATKKSMAACFPEDITAVDDDVLDACMEAKMLNNLGVSAAKMSQCKQQLGDTPQQEQAAAEQHALEAFWEKVGDRELTNAEQDELHRLSEALGDAQREQALAAIESTAAALRKSAAGSEASITLPLYQNATIDAHYDKGYDFGNFKTLPVAMFSTQDQPKAVLAYYQKKLPGYKFYEFDGIGYMLLEKDPGVDFEFTDFAVYKNLPHVIIEDLNLQGAGANTRISLFYRK
;
A
#
# COMPACT_ATOMS: atom_id res chain seq x y z
N MET A 1 19.60 -42.90 64.40
CA MET A 1 19.90 -44.10 63.59
C MET A 1 19.21 -43.98 62.24
N LYS A 2 20.01 -44.06 61.15
CA LYS A 2 19.69 -44.41 59.75
C LYS A 2 18.57 -43.58 59.07
N SER A 3 18.86 -42.58 58.22
CA SER A 3 19.36 -42.65 56.83
C SER A 3 18.51 -43.54 55.91
N THR A 4 17.74 -42.92 55.00
CA THR A 4 17.79 -43.28 53.56
C THR A 4 17.47 -42.05 52.70
N VAL A 5 18.37 -41.83 51.75
CA VAL A 5 18.38 -40.84 50.67
C VAL A 5 17.69 -41.46 49.45
N THR A 6 16.79 -40.75 48.77
CA THR A 6 16.53 -40.99 47.35
C THR A 6 16.18 -39.67 46.66
N ARG A 7 17.00 -39.36 45.64
CA ARG A 7 16.96 -38.19 44.79
C ARG A 7 15.75 -38.23 43.86
N PHE A 8 15.14 -37.08 43.59
CA PHE A 8 14.53 -36.79 42.29
C PHE A 8 14.98 -35.39 41.84
N LEU A 9 15.76 -35.38 40.76
CA LEU A 9 15.95 -34.25 39.88
C LEU A 9 14.61 -33.98 39.18
N ALA A 10 14.14 -32.74 39.18
CA ALA A 10 13.18 -32.27 38.19
C ALA A 10 13.52 -30.83 37.81
N CYS A 11 13.66 -30.63 36.51
CA CYS A 11 14.18 -29.46 35.83
C CYS A 11 13.45 -28.16 36.18
N VAL A 12 14.26 -27.11 36.31
CA VAL A 12 13.87 -25.72 36.08
C VAL A 12 13.49 -25.59 34.61
N SER A 13 12.21 -25.53 34.29
CA SER A 13 11.74 -24.97 33.01
C SER A 13 11.57 -23.46 33.20
N LEU A 14 12.64 -22.73 32.90
CA LEU A 14 12.55 -21.32 32.52
C LEU A 14 11.68 -21.26 31.26
N GLY A 15 10.42 -20.90 31.42
CA GLY A 15 9.55 -20.55 30.31
C GLY A 15 10.09 -19.31 29.63
N PHE A 16 10.79 -19.50 28.52
CA PHE A 16 10.97 -18.45 27.52
C PHE A 16 9.57 -18.12 26.99
N VAL A 17 9.00 -17.02 27.46
CA VAL A 17 7.91 -16.35 26.74
C VAL A 17 8.56 -15.81 25.48
N GLY A 18 8.52 -16.61 24.41
CA GLY A 18 8.85 -16.13 23.08
C GLY A 18 7.90 -14.99 22.77
N VAL A 19 8.43 -13.77 22.74
CA VAL A 19 7.71 -12.63 22.18
C VAL A 19 7.56 -12.93 20.70
N VAL A 20 6.42 -13.51 20.33
CA VAL A 20 6.00 -13.57 18.92
C VAL A 20 5.80 -12.12 18.52
N SER A 21 6.77 -11.56 17.79
CA SER A 21 6.60 -10.28 17.12
C SER A 21 5.56 -10.51 16.02
N ALA A 22 4.32 -10.07 16.25
CA ALA A 22 3.29 -10.02 15.22
C ALA A 22 3.87 -9.27 14.00
N GLN A 23 3.99 -9.97 12.88
CA GLN A 23 4.64 -9.47 11.69
C GLN A 23 3.53 -8.94 10.78
N THR A 24 3.43 -7.62 10.66
CA THR A 24 2.40 -6.97 9.84
C THR A 24 2.58 -7.34 8.37
N SER A 25 1.50 -7.74 7.70
CA SER A 25 1.53 -8.01 6.26
C SER A 25 1.89 -6.73 5.46
N PRO A 26 2.49 -6.83 4.26
CA PRO A 26 2.83 -5.64 3.46
C PRO A 26 1.63 -4.80 3.10
N HIS A 27 0.46 -5.42 2.92
CA HIS A 27 -0.78 -4.70 2.68
C HIS A 27 -1.15 -3.83 3.89
N MET A 28 -1.02 -4.37 5.11
CA MET A 28 -1.18 -3.60 6.34
C MET A 28 -0.16 -2.46 6.42
N GLU A 29 1.13 -2.71 6.12
CA GLU A 29 2.15 -1.66 6.10
C GLU A 29 1.81 -0.53 5.11
N GLN A 30 1.32 -0.86 3.91
CA GLN A 30 0.87 0.11 2.92
C GLN A 30 -0.34 0.93 3.43
N MET A 31 -1.35 0.29 4.02
CA MET A 31 -2.49 1.01 4.59
C MET A 31 -2.06 1.92 5.74
N LEU A 32 -1.16 1.45 6.61
CA LEU A 32 -0.63 2.25 7.72
C LEU A 32 0.16 3.46 7.22
N ALA A 33 0.93 3.31 6.14
CA ALA A 33 1.63 4.42 5.48
C ALA A 33 0.66 5.42 4.85
N MET A 34 -0.41 4.94 4.20
CA MET A 34 -1.47 5.79 3.66
C MET A 34 -2.19 6.59 4.77
N MET A 35 -2.44 5.98 5.92
CA MET A 35 -3.02 6.69 7.06
C MET A 35 -2.08 7.73 7.66
N ASP A 36 -0.78 7.46 7.72
CA ASP A 36 0.20 8.47 8.13
C ASP A 36 0.21 9.66 7.16
N ALA A 37 0.10 9.40 5.85
CA ALA A 37 -0.05 10.44 4.85
C ALA A 37 -1.29 11.31 5.08
N GLN A 38 -2.45 10.67 5.29
CA GLN A 38 -3.71 11.35 5.58
C GLN A 38 -3.61 12.20 6.85
N TYR A 39 -2.94 11.69 7.89
CA TYR A 39 -2.66 12.44 9.10
C TYR A 39 -1.83 13.70 8.82
N GLU A 40 -0.76 13.59 8.04
CA GLU A 40 0.10 14.74 7.72
C GLU A 40 -0.62 15.79 6.86
N GLN A 41 -1.58 15.37 6.04
CA GLN A 41 -2.44 16.25 5.25
C GLN A 41 -3.56 16.90 6.09
N GLY A 42 -3.67 16.54 7.38
CA GLY A 42 -4.66 17.09 8.29
C GLY A 42 -6.06 16.53 8.08
N TYR A 43 -6.19 15.34 7.46
CA TYR A 43 -7.47 14.66 7.25
C TYR A 43 -8.21 14.43 8.57
N PHE A 44 -7.47 14.20 9.66
CA PHE A 44 -8.06 13.95 10.98
C PHE A 44 -8.45 15.21 11.75
N LYS A 45 -8.20 16.43 11.24
CA LYS A 45 -8.51 17.70 11.94
C LYS A 45 -9.99 17.82 12.28
N ALA A 46 -10.86 17.64 11.29
CA ALA A 46 -12.29 17.80 11.47
C ALA A 46 -12.88 16.67 12.35
N PRO A 47 -12.54 15.38 12.12
CA PRO A 47 -12.88 14.28 13.04
C PRO A 47 -12.41 14.52 14.49
N ALA A 48 -11.16 14.94 14.68
CA ALA A 48 -10.57 15.20 16.00
C ALA A 48 -11.33 16.29 16.75
N LYS A 49 -11.59 17.43 16.07
CA LYS A 49 -12.37 18.53 16.62
C LYS A 49 -13.78 18.10 16.99
N CYS A 50 -14.45 17.34 16.13
CA CYS A 50 -15.82 16.90 16.40
C CYS A 50 -15.89 15.94 17.59
N LEU A 51 -15.01 14.94 17.62
CA LEU A 51 -14.96 13.92 18.66
C LEU A 51 -14.38 14.43 19.98
N GLY A 52 -13.74 15.60 19.99
CA GLY A 52 -13.09 16.17 21.16
C GLY A 52 -11.79 15.46 21.54
N VAL A 53 -11.09 14.91 20.56
CA VAL A 53 -9.81 14.20 20.72
C VAL A 53 -8.72 14.87 19.88
N THR A 54 -7.48 14.41 19.97
CA THR A 54 -6.40 14.91 19.11
C THR A 54 -6.32 14.09 17.81
N GLU A 55 -5.80 14.68 16.73
CA GLU A 55 -5.53 13.96 15.47
C GLU A 55 -4.65 12.73 15.70
N LYS A 56 -3.64 12.88 16.56
CA LYS A 56 -2.73 11.79 16.94
C LYS A 56 -3.45 10.65 17.67
N ALA A 57 -4.46 10.97 18.49
CA ALA A 57 -5.28 9.96 19.15
C ALA A 57 -6.14 9.18 18.16
N ILE A 58 -6.71 9.85 17.14
CA ILE A 58 -7.43 9.19 16.05
C ILE A 58 -6.51 8.25 15.29
N LEU A 59 -5.36 8.75 14.81
CA LEU A 59 -4.39 7.92 14.09
C LEU A 59 -3.99 6.68 14.91
N ALA A 60 -3.63 6.86 16.19
CA ALA A 60 -3.24 5.75 17.06
C ALA A 60 -4.38 4.75 17.29
N ALA A 61 -5.60 5.23 17.50
CA ALA A 61 -6.78 4.38 17.67
C ALA A 61 -7.10 3.59 16.41
N THR A 62 -7.01 4.21 15.22
CA THR A 62 -7.28 3.53 13.95
C THR A 62 -6.25 2.44 13.70
N LYS A 63 -4.94 2.74 13.84
CA LYS A 63 -3.86 1.75 13.67
C LYS A 63 -4.02 0.56 14.61
N LYS A 64 -4.36 0.84 15.88
CA LYS A 64 -4.60 -0.20 16.89
C LYS A 64 -5.86 -1.02 16.60
N SER A 65 -6.90 -0.39 16.04
CA SER A 65 -8.14 -1.08 15.66
C SER A 65 -7.91 -2.00 14.45
N MET A 66 -7.15 -1.53 13.45
CA MET A 66 -6.78 -2.34 12.30
C MET A 66 -5.98 -3.57 12.69
N ALA A 67 -4.94 -3.40 13.51
CA ALA A 67 -4.15 -4.53 14.01
C ALA A 67 -4.98 -5.54 14.81
N ALA A 68 -6.12 -5.13 15.38
CA ALA A 68 -7.02 -6.01 16.13
C ALA A 68 -8.13 -6.65 15.28
N CYS A 69 -8.52 -6.01 14.16
CA CYS A 69 -9.64 -6.43 13.32
C CYS A 69 -9.20 -7.14 12.04
N PHE A 70 -7.95 -6.98 11.62
CA PHE A 70 -7.35 -7.71 10.50
C PHE A 70 -6.44 -8.82 11.02
N PRO A 71 -6.93 -10.07 11.15
CA PRO A 71 -6.07 -11.22 11.36
C PRO A 71 -5.04 -11.39 10.24
N GLU A 72 -3.91 -12.00 10.57
CA GLU A 72 -2.75 -12.18 9.68
C GLU A 72 -3.06 -13.03 8.43
N ASP A 73 -4.15 -13.82 8.43
CA ASP A 73 -4.49 -14.83 7.39
C ASP A 73 -5.86 -14.61 6.69
N ILE A 74 -6.28 -13.37 6.41
CA ILE A 74 -7.57 -13.16 5.71
C ILE A 74 -7.42 -13.36 4.20
N THR A 75 -8.13 -14.35 3.68
CA THR A 75 -8.42 -14.48 2.23
C THR A 75 -9.81 -13.96 1.85
N ALA A 76 -10.73 -13.81 2.80
CA ALA A 76 -12.00 -13.10 2.65
C ALA A 76 -12.62 -12.87 4.05
N VAL A 77 -12.70 -11.61 4.48
CA VAL A 77 -13.59 -11.21 5.58
C VAL A 77 -14.71 -10.41 4.97
N ASP A 78 -15.92 -10.70 5.41
CA ASP A 78 -17.12 -9.95 5.05
C ASP A 78 -16.96 -8.49 5.50
N ASP A 79 -17.18 -7.55 4.58
CA ASP A 79 -16.91 -6.12 4.81
C ASP A 79 -17.73 -5.56 6.00
N ASP A 80 -18.97 -6.02 6.20
CA ASP A 80 -19.81 -5.58 7.31
C ASP A 80 -19.23 -6.03 8.67
N VAL A 81 -18.65 -7.24 8.72
CA VAL A 81 -18.01 -7.77 9.93
C VAL A 81 -16.75 -6.97 10.26
N LEU A 82 -15.96 -6.64 9.23
CA LEU A 82 -14.76 -5.84 9.39
C LEU A 82 -15.09 -4.43 9.88
N ASP A 83 -16.08 -3.78 9.27
CA ASP A 83 -16.54 -2.44 9.63
C ASP A 83 -17.08 -2.39 11.05
N ALA A 84 -17.91 -3.36 11.43
CA ALA A 84 -18.42 -3.48 12.80
C ALA A 84 -17.28 -3.66 13.82
N CYS A 85 -16.26 -4.47 13.51
CA CYS A 85 -15.09 -4.63 14.36
C CYS A 85 -14.33 -3.30 14.49
N MET A 86 -14.04 -2.66 13.36
CA MET A 86 -13.28 -1.42 13.30
C MET A 86 -13.96 -0.31 14.10
N GLU A 87 -15.27 -0.13 13.93
CA GLU A 87 -16.05 0.85 14.68
C GLU A 87 -16.02 0.55 16.18
N ALA A 88 -16.29 -0.69 16.59
CA ALA A 88 -16.28 -1.08 18.00
C ALA A 88 -14.91 -0.85 18.67
N LYS A 89 -13.80 -1.22 18.00
CA LYS A 89 -12.45 -1.00 18.51
C LYS A 89 -12.08 0.48 18.54
N MET A 90 -12.49 1.26 17.54
CA MET A 90 -12.27 2.70 17.49
C MET A 90 -12.95 3.43 18.64
N LEU A 91 -14.24 3.15 18.86
CA LEU A 91 -15.00 3.72 19.98
C LEU A 91 -14.31 3.46 21.32
N ASN A 92 -13.90 2.21 21.54
CA ASN A 92 -13.21 1.80 22.76
C ASN A 92 -11.83 2.47 22.90
N ASN A 93 -11.03 2.51 21.83
CA ASN A 93 -9.68 3.08 21.85
C ASN A 93 -9.68 4.60 22.02
N LEU A 94 -10.71 5.29 21.52
CA LEU A 94 -10.88 6.74 21.66
C LEU A 94 -11.60 7.14 22.94
N GLY A 95 -12.28 6.21 23.61
CA GLY A 95 -13.13 6.52 24.77
C GLY A 95 -14.33 7.39 24.41
N VAL A 96 -14.82 7.28 23.16
CA VAL A 96 -15.98 8.06 22.67
C VAL A 96 -17.22 7.17 22.60
N SER A 97 -18.38 7.75 22.90
CA SER A 97 -19.65 7.02 22.81
C SER A 97 -20.05 6.79 21.34
N ALA A 98 -20.80 5.71 21.09
CA ALA A 98 -21.39 5.45 19.77
C ALA A 98 -22.27 6.62 19.29
N ALA A 99 -23.04 7.23 20.19
CA ALA A 99 -23.87 8.39 19.88
C ALA A 99 -23.03 9.60 19.41
N LYS A 100 -21.90 9.87 20.07
CA LYS A 100 -20.99 10.95 19.69
C LYS A 100 -20.32 10.69 18.34
N MET A 101 -19.91 9.44 18.09
CA MET A 101 -19.35 9.03 16.80
C MET A 101 -20.38 9.20 15.67
N SER A 102 -21.60 8.71 15.87
CA SER A 102 -22.70 8.85 14.90
C SER A 102 -23.03 10.31 14.61
N GLN A 103 -23.12 11.17 15.64
CA GLN A 103 -23.30 12.61 15.47
C GLN A 103 -22.16 13.23 14.65
N CYS A 104 -20.91 12.82 14.91
CA CYS A 104 -19.76 13.35 14.16
C CYS A 104 -19.74 12.88 12.72
N LYS A 105 -20.05 11.60 12.44
CA LYS A 105 -20.22 11.11 11.06
C LYS A 105 -21.23 11.95 10.29
N GLN A 106 -22.38 12.26 10.91
CA GLN A 106 -23.41 13.12 10.30
C GLN A 106 -22.97 14.59 10.10
N GLN A 107 -22.19 15.16 11.04
CA GLN A 107 -21.75 16.56 10.97
C GLN A 107 -20.59 16.79 10.01
N LEU A 108 -19.70 15.81 9.88
CA LEU A 108 -18.55 15.90 9.01
C LEU A 108 -18.97 15.75 7.55
N GLY A 109 -20.13 15.13 7.31
CA GLY A 109 -20.64 14.87 5.98
C GLY A 109 -19.67 14.04 5.15
N ASP A 110 -20.13 13.66 3.97
CA ASP A 110 -19.22 13.26 2.92
C ASP A 110 -18.46 14.51 2.45
N THR A 111 -17.17 14.39 2.13
CA THR A 111 -16.44 15.51 1.50
C THR A 111 -17.17 15.95 0.23
N PRO A 112 -17.06 17.20 -0.26
CA PRO A 112 -17.77 17.63 -1.47
C PRO A 112 -17.60 16.69 -2.68
N GLN A 113 -16.42 16.06 -2.82
CA GLN A 113 -16.19 15.02 -3.82
C GLN A 113 -16.93 13.70 -3.52
N GLN A 114 -16.99 13.25 -2.26
CA GLN A 114 -17.80 12.08 -1.88
C GLN A 114 -19.30 12.37 -1.98
N GLU A 115 -19.74 13.59 -1.67
CA GLU A 115 -21.13 14.03 -1.79
C GLU A 115 -21.56 14.03 -3.26
N GLN A 116 -20.69 14.46 -4.17
CA GLN A 116 -20.95 14.39 -5.62
C GLN A 116 -21.01 12.93 -6.10
N ALA A 117 -20.04 12.09 -5.75
CA ALA A 117 -20.05 10.67 -6.12
C ALA A 117 -21.28 9.93 -5.57
N ALA A 118 -21.66 10.22 -4.32
CA ALA A 118 -22.87 9.68 -3.69
C ALA A 118 -24.15 10.21 -4.36
N ALA A 119 -24.19 11.50 -4.74
CA ALA A 119 -25.32 12.07 -5.47
C ALA A 119 -25.48 11.45 -6.87
N GLU A 120 -24.38 11.20 -7.58
CA GLU A 120 -24.38 10.53 -8.88
C GLU A 120 -24.79 9.06 -8.76
N GLN A 121 -24.34 8.37 -7.72
CA GLN A 121 -24.76 7.00 -7.41
C GLN A 121 -26.25 6.93 -7.05
N HIS A 122 -26.76 7.84 -6.22
CA HIS A 122 -28.18 7.96 -5.93
C HIS A 122 -29.02 8.33 -7.16
N ALA A 123 -28.50 9.14 -8.08
CA ALA A 123 -29.17 9.45 -9.34
C ALA A 123 -29.29 8.20 -10.23
N LEU A 124 -28.26 7.34 -10.24
CA LEU A 124 -28.29 6.06 -10.93
C LEU A 124 -29.28 5.07 -10.28
N GLU A 125 -29.32 4.98 -8.96
CA GLU A 125 -30.30 4.17 -8.22
C GLU A 125 -31.73 4.64 -8.50
N ALA A 126 -31.99 5.95 -8.41
CA ALA A 126 -33.30 6.54 -8.69
C ALA A 126 -33.72 6.32 -10.15
N PHE A 127 -32.76 6.32 -11.08
CA PHE A 127 -32.99 5.96 -12.48
C PHE A 127 -33.50 4.52 -12.59
N TRP A 128 -32.83 3.56 -11.93
CA TRP A 128 -33.26 2.16 -11.94
C TRP A 128 -34.60 1.93 -11.24
N GLU A 129 -34.88 2.63 -10.14
CA GLU A 129 -36.19 2.57 -9.47
C GLU A 129 -37.32 3.06 -10.39
N LYS A 130 -37.06 4.13 -11.16
CA LYS A 130 -38.01 4.68 -12.13
C LYS A 130 -38.22 3.79 -13.35
N VAL A 131 -37.17 3.15 -13.84
CA VAL A 131 -37.25 2.24 -15.00
C VAL A 131 -37.90 0.93 -14.59
N GLY A 132 -37.49 0.34 -13.46
CA GLY A 132 -37.84 -1.03 -13.08
C GLY A 132 -37.24 -2.06 -14.04
N ASP A 133 -37.92 -3.20 -14.22
CA ASP A 133 -37.42 -4.32 -15.04
C ASP A 133 -37.80 -4.23 -16.54
N ARG A 134 -38.33 -3.10 -17.01
CA ARG A 134 -38.73 -2.96 -18.42
C ARG A 134 -37.56 -2.56 -19.32
N GLU A 135 -37.74 -2.74 -20.62
CA GLU A 135 -36.77 -2.24 -21.61
C GLU A 135 -36.66 -0.71 -21.58
N LEU A 136 -35.41 -0.23 -21.71
CA LEU A 136 -35.07 1.19 -21.75
C LEU A 136 -35.52 1.80 -23.09
N THR A 137 -36.15 2.97 -23.01
CA THR A 137 -36.35 3.81 -24.21
C THR A 137 -35.04 4.47 -24.62
N ASN A 138 -34.93 4.93 -25.88
CA ASN A 138 -33.72 5.62 -26.36
C ASN A 138 -33.32 6.82 -25.47
N ALA A 139 -34.30 7.60 -25.01
CA ALA A 139 -34.04 8.73 -24.12
C ALA A 139 -33.50 8.31 -22.74
N GLU A 140 -33.86 7.12 -22.28
CA GLU A 140 -33.36 6.56 -21.01
C GLU A 140 -31.98 5.91 -21.19
N GLN A 141 -31.67 5.38 -22.38
CA GLN A 141 -30.32 4.95 -22.71
C GLN A 141 -29.34 6.13 -22.74
N ASP A 142 -29.75 7.25 -23.33
CA ASP A 142 -28.92 8.47 -23.36
C ASP A 142 -28.68 9.01 -21.94
N GLU A 143 -29.72 9.02 -21.08
CA GLU A 143 -29.59 9.46 -19.69
C GLU A 143 -28.72 8.50 -18.85
N LEU A 144 -28.86 7.18 -19.04
CA LEU A 144 -27.99 6.19 -18.40
C LEU A 144 -26.53 6.36 -18.82
N HIS A 145 -26.27 6.62 -20.10
CA HIS A 145 -24.92 6.88 -20.59
C HIS A 145 -24.31 8.11 -19.93
N ARG A 146 -25.05 9.22 -19.87
CA ARG A 146 -24.62 10.46 -19.21
C ARG A 146 -24.32 10.27 -17.71
N LEU A 147 -25.17 9.53 -17.00
CA LEU A 147 -24.96 9.21 -15.59
C LEU A 147 -23.73 8.32 -15.38
N SER A 148 -23.52 7.34 -16.26
CA SER A 148 -22.35 6.45 -16.24
C SER A 148 -21.04 7.22 -16.49
N GLU A 149 -21.03 8.14 -17.45
CA GLU A 149 -19.87 9.00 -17.74
C GLU A 149 -19.53 9.91 -16.55
N ALA A 150 -20.53 10.58 -15.98
CA ALA A 150 -20.32 11.46 -14.81
C ALA A 150 -19.73 10.69 -13.62
N LEU A 151 -20.31 9.53 -13.29
CA LEU A 151 -19.82 8.67 -12.22
C LEU A 151 -18.40 8.18 -12.50
N GLY A 152 -18.10 7.83 -13.75
CA GLY A 152 -16.76 7.43 -14.18
C GLY A 152 -15.72 8.53 -14.01
N ASP A 153 -16.06 9.77 -14.36
CA ASP A 153 -15.16 10.92 -14.22
C ASP A 153 -14.92 11.28 -12.75
N ALA A 154 -15.96 11.32 -11.92
CA ALA A 154 -15.83 11.61 -10.49
C ALA A 154 -14.99 10.56 -9.75
N GLN A 155 -15.25 9.27 -10.00
CA GLN A 155 -14.46 8.17 -9.43
C GLN A 155 -13.01 8.21 -9.91
N ARG A 156 -12.78 8.55 -11.18
CA ARG A 156 -11.43 8.69 -11.75
C ARG A 156 -10.66 9.84 -11.10
N GLU A 157 -11.28 11.00 -10.93
CA GLU A 157 -10.66 12.14 -10.25
C GLU A 157 -10.27 11.78 -8.81
N GLN A 158 -11.18 11.13 -8.07
CA GLN A 158 -10.91 10.67 -6.71
C GLN A 158 -9.77 9.65 -6.66
N ALA A 159 -9.75 8.69 -7.60
CA ALA A 159 -8.69 7.69 -7.70
C ALA A 159 -7.33 8.36 -8.01
N LEU A 160 -7.30 9.33 -8.92
CA LEU A 160 -6.08 10.09 -9.24
C LEU A 160 -5.58 10.88 -8.04
N ALA A 161 -6.47 11.59 -7.34
CA ALA A 161 -6.10 12.34 -6.13
C ALA A 161 -5.57 11.41 -5.02
N ALA A 162 -6.17 10.24 -4.84
CA ALA A 162 -5.69 9.23 -3.89
C ALA A 162 -4.31 8.66 -4.28
N ILE A 163 -4.09 8.40 -5.57
CA ILE A 163 -2.80 7.95 -6.11
C ILE A 163 -1.73 9.04 -5.90
N GLU A 164 -2.03 10.30 -6.22
CA GLU A 164 -1.11 11.42 -6.03
C GLU A 164 -0.74 11.61 -4.55
N SER A 165 -1.74 11.56 -3.68
CA SER A 165 -1.56 11.65 -2.22
C SER A 165 -0.68 10.52 -1.70
N THR A 166 -0.93 9.29 -2.14
CA THR A 166 -0.14 8.11 -1.78
C THR A 166 1.30 8.22 -2.31
N ALA A 167 1.48 8.64 -3.56
CA ALA A 167 2.79 8.85 -4.17
C ALA A 167 3.58 9.94 -3.43
N ALA A 168 2.95 11.04 -3.04
CA ALA A 168 3.59 12.09 -2.24
C ALA A 168 4.07 11.59 -0.87
N ALA A 169 3.27 10.73 -0.22
CA ALA A 169 3.65 10.12 1.04
C ALA A 169 4.83 9.17 0.93
N LEU A 170 4.81 8.30 -0.09
CA LEU A 170 5.91 7.37 -0.36
C LEU A 170 7.22 8.13 -0.64
N ARG A 171 7.15 9.20 -1.44
CA ARG A 171 8.30 10.07 -1.72
C ARG A 171 8.84 10.70 -0.44
N LYS A 172 7.96 11.24 0.39
CA LYS A 172 8.36 11.85 1.66
C LYS A 172 9.01 10.83 2.61
N SER A 173 8.46 9.62 2.69
CA SER A 173 9.04 8.53 3.48
C SER A 173 10.39 8.07 2.93
N ALA A 174 10.63 8.20 1.63
CA ALA A 174 11.87 7.82 0.99
C ALA A 174 12.95 8.92 1.06
N ALA A 175 12.58 10.19 1.25
CA ALA A 175 13.52 11.30 1.26
C ALA A 175 14.61 11.14 2.34
N GLY A 176 15.89 11.26 1.94
CA GLY A 176 17.05 11.15 2.84
C GLY A 176 17.54 9.73 3.09
N SER A 177 16.90 8.73 2.46
CA SER A 177 17.28 7.32 2.60
C SER A 177 18.29 6.84 1.55
N GLU A 178 18.69 7.72 0.62
CA GLU A 178 19.57 7.42 -0.51
C GLU A 178 20.94 6.91 -0.06
N ALA A 179 21.43 7.37 1.08
CA ALA A 179 22.72 6.98 1.64
C ALA A 179 22.80 5.49 2.02
N SER A 180 21.66 4.82 2.23
CA SER A 180 21.64 3.38 2.52
C SER A 180 21.61 2.48 1.27
N ILE A 181 21.44 3.07 0.07
CA ILE A 181 21.36 2.33 -1.18
C ILE A 181 22.78 2.07 -1.69
N THR A 182 23.16 0.79 -1.78
CA THR A 182 24.51 0.38 -2.16
C THR A 182 24.73 0.30 -3.67
N LEU A 183 23.66 0.30 -4.47
CA LEU A 183 23.73 0.35 -5.92
C LEU A 183 23.92 1.80 -6.45
N PRO A 184 24.60 1.98 -7.59
CA PRO A 184 24.84 3.30 -8.16
C PRO A 184 23.53 4.03 -8.51
N LEU A 185 23.29 5.20 -7.93
CA LEU A 185 22.07 5.98 -8.20
C LEU A 185 22.15 6.71 -9.53
N TYR A 186 21.06 6.71 -10.32
CA TYR A 186 20.95 7.50 -11.55
C TYR A 186 20.71 8.97 -11.21
N GLN A 187 21.63 9.86 -11.60
CA GLN A 187 21.65 11.25 -11.12
C GLN A 187 20.45 12.09 -11.58
N ASN A 188 19.83 11.74 -12.70
CA ASN A 188 18.67 12.45 -13.25
C ASN A 188 17.34 11.81 -12.82
N ALA A 189 17.35 10.94 -11.79
CA ALA A 189 16.14 10.31 -11.27
C ALA A 189 15.75 10.89 -9.91
N THR A 190 14.44 10.91 -9.64
CA THR A 190 13.85 11.28 -8.35
C THR A 190 13.38 10.02 -7.64
N ILE A 191 13.66 9.89 -6.35
CA ILE A 191 13.19 8.75 -5.56
C ILE A 191 11.67 8.84 -5.37
N ASP A 192 10.96 7.76 -5.69
CA ASP A 192 9.51 7.65 -5.54
C ASP A 192 9.13 6.92 -4.25
N ALA A 193 9.85 5.86 -3.92
CA ALA A 193 9.58 5.03 -2.75
C ALA A 193 10.87 4.31 -2.32
N HIS A 194 10.96 3.97 -1.04
CA HIS A 194 12.04 3.14 -0.53
C HIS A 194 11.55 2.21 0.58
N TYR A 195 11.66 0.92 0.31
CA TYR A 195 11.36 -0.16 1.23
C TYR A 195 12.67 -0.75 1.71
N ASP A 196 13.23 -0.16 2.76
CA ASP A 196 14.57 -0.48 3.26
C ASP A 196 14.70 -1.89 3.85
N LYS A 197 13.56 -2.56 4.07
CA LYS A 197 13.46 -3.96 4.50
C LYS A 197 13.03 -4.90 3.37
N GLY A 198 12.76 -4.39 2.16
CA GLY A 198 12.14 -5.15 1.08
C GLY A 198 10.66 -5.43 1.32
N TYR A 199 10.04 -6.18 0.43
CA TYR A 199 8.66 -6.66 0.55
C TYR A 199 8.62 -8.05 1.18
N ASP A 200 7.59 -8.32 1.98
CA ASP A 200 7.38 -9.60 2.65
C ASP A 200 6.11 -10.30 2.16
N PHE A 201 6.23 -11.19 1.19
CA PHE A 201 5.08 -11.91 0.64
C PHE A 201 4.67 -13.14 1.49
N GLY A 202 5.13 -13.21 2.74
CA GLY A 202 4.86 -14.30 3.68
C GLY A 202 5.75 -15.53 3.42
N ASN A 203 5.65 -16.12 2.23
CA ASN A 203 6.49 -17.27 1.85
C ASN A 203 7.90 -16.87 1.39
N PHE A 204 8.12 -15.59 1.07
CA PHE A 204 9.44 -15.05 0.82
C PHE A 204 9.51 -13.55 1.04
N LYS A 205 10.75 -13.10 1.25
CA LYS A 205 11.10 -11.70 1.39
C LYS A 205 12.03 -11.27 0.25
N THR A 206 11.88 -10.05 -0.23
CA THR A 206 12.78 -9.47 -1.23
C THR A 206 13.97 -8.79 -0.57
N LEU A 207 14.99 -8.48 -1.36
CA LEU A 207 15.97 -7.47 -0.96
C LEU A 207 15.29 -6.11 -0.71
N PRO A 208 15.92 -5.23 0.11
CA PRO A 208 15.63 -3.81 0.13
C PRO A 208 15.50 -3.25 -1.28
N VAL A 209 14.49 -2.40 -1.51
CA VAL A 209 14.19 -1.85 -2.83
C VAL A 209 13.91 -0.36 -2.80
N ALA A 210 14.65 0.39 -3.59
CA ALA A 210 14.41 1.81 -3.84
C ALA A 210 13.93 2.02 -5.27
N MET A 211 12.84 2.75 -5.43
CA MET A 211 12.20 3.03 -6.71
C MET A 211 12.42 4.50 -7.06
N PHE A 212 12.73 4.76 -8.33
CA PHE A 212 12.97 6.09 -8.86
C PHE A 212 12.24 6.28 -10.19
N SER A 213 11.97 7.53 -10.53
CA SER A 213 11.45 7.92 -11.84
C SER A 213 12.35 8.98 -12.49
N THR A 214 12.40 8.96 -13.82
CA THR A 214 13.13 9.96 -14.62
C THR A 214 12.38 10.27 -15.92
N GLN A 215 12.65 11.46 -16.45
CA GLN A 215 12.23 11.89 -17.79
C GLN A 215 13.19 11.38 -18.87
N ASP A 216 14.33 10.79 -18.50
CA ASP A 216 15.22 10.16 -19.48
C ASP A 216 14.61 8.86 -20.02
N GLN A 217 15.03 8.47 -21.22
CA GLN A 217 14.53 7.27 -21.91
C GLN A 217 15.16 5.98 -21.34
N PRO A 218 14.47 4.82 -21.38
CA PRO A 218 14.96 3.57 -20.79
C PRO A 218 16.38 3.19 -21.26
N LYS A 219 16.68 3.41 -22.54
CA LYS A 219 18.01 3.14 -23.13
C LYS A 219 19.13 4.00 -22.55
N ALA A 220 18.86 5.26 -22.21
CA ALA A 220 19.84 6.15 -21.60
C ALA A 220 20.17 5.72 -20.17
N VAL A 221 19.14 5.30 -19.42
CA VAL A 221 19.27 4.75 -18.08
C VAL A 221 20.02 3.41 -18.11
N LEU A 222 19.69 2.52 -19.05
CA LEU A 222 20.38 1.24 -19.24
C LEU A 222 21.88 1.44 -19.49
N ALA A 223 22.24 2.35 -20.40
CA ALA A 223 23.63 2.63 -20.74
C ALA A 223 24.44 3.10 -19.50
N TYR A 224 23.83 3.89 -18.63
CA TYR A 224 24.44 4.28 -17.36
C TYR A 224 24.73 3.07 -16.47
N TYR A 225 23.73 2.22 -16.23
CA TYR A 225 23.90 1.09 -15.33
C TYR A 225 24.85 0.03 -15.90
N GLN A 226 24.84 -0.24 -17.21
CA GLN A 226 25.82 -1.12 -17.84
C GLN A 226 27.26 -0.64 -17.64
N LYS A 227 27.50 0.68 -17.70
CA LYS A 227 28.82 1.27 -17.42
C LYS A 227 29.21 1.16 -15.95
N LYS A 228 28.26 1.33 -15.04
CA LYS A 228 28.52 1.32 -13.59
C LYS A 228 28.56 -0.09 -12.97
N LEU A 229 27.92 -1.06 -13.63
CA LEU A 229 27.77 -2.44 -13.17
C LEU A 229 28.29 -3.44 -14.23
N PRO A 230 29.58 -3.39 -14.62
CA PRO A 230 30.10 -4.18 -15.75
C PRO A 230 30.06 -5.71 -15.53
N GLY A 231 29.86 -6.17 -14.30
CA GLY A 231 29.71 -7.59 -13.98
C GLY A 231 28.28 -8.12 -14.03
N TYR A 232 27.28 -7.23 -14.12
CA TYR A 232 25.87 -7.61 -14.10
C TYR A 232 25.45 -8.19 -15.44
N LYS A 233 24.55 -9.18 -15.41
CA LYS A 233 23.96 -9.83 -16.58
C LYS A 233 22.75 -9.03 -17.05
N PHE A 234 22.71 -8.78 -18.35
CA PHE A 234 21.65 -8.03 -19.01
C PHE A 234 20.55 -8.97 -19.50
N TYR A 235 19.32 -8.57 -19.24
CA TYR A 235 18.10 -9.19 -19.75
C TYR A 235 17.20 -8.10 -20.32
N GLU A 236 16.56 -8.40 -21.44
CA GLU A 236 15.53 -7.56 -22.05
C GLU A 236 14.19 -8.27 -21.92
N PHE A 237 13.13 -7.51 -21.65
CA PHE A 237 11.77 -8.01 -21.59
C PHE A 237 11.00 -7.44 -22.77
N ASP A 238 10.39 -8.31 -23.57
CA ASP A 238 9.72 -7.98 -24.85
C ASP A 238 8.85 -6.72 -24.76
N GLY A 239 9.45 -5.57 -25.08
CA GLY A 239 8.80 -4.26 -25.09
C GLY A 239 8.51 -3.63 -23.72
N ILE A 240 8.80 -4.29 -22.59
CA ILE A 240 8.44 -3.80 -21.25
C ILE A 240 9.60 -3.02 -20.61
N GLY A 241 10.84 -3.47 -20.84
CA GLY A 241 12.01 -2.84 -20.23
C GLY A 241 13.26 -3.71 -20.20
N TYR A 242 14.14 -3.38 -19.26
CA TYR A 242 15.45 -4.01 -19.10
C TYR A 242 15.68 -4.41 -17.65
N MET A 243 16.56 -5.40 -17.47
CA MET A 243 17.08 -5.74 -16.15
C MET A 243 18.58 -6.03 -16.20
N LEU A 244 19.26 -5.63 -15.13
CA LEU A 244 20.64 -5.97 -14.85
C LEU A 244 20.68 -6.73 -13.53
N LEU A 245 21.19 -7.95 -13.55
CA LEU A 245 21.22 -8.87 -12.40
C LEU A 245 22.67 -9.20 -12.01
N GLU A 246 23.00 -9.19 -10.72
CA GLU A 246 24.37 -9.39 -10.22
C GLU A 246 25.02 -10.69 -10.73
N LYS A 247 24.21 -11.76 -10.84
CA LYS A 247 24.66 -13.08 -11.26
C LYS A 247 23.61 -13.73 -12.14
N ASP A 248 24.08 -14.47 -13.15
CA ASP A 248 23.24 -15.34 -13.96
C ASP A 248 22.63 -16.45 -13.06
N PRO A 249 21.30 -16.60 -13.02
CA PRO A 249 20.67 -17.68 -12.28
C PRO A 249 20.90 -19.06 -12.92
N GLY A 250 21.37 -19.12 -14.18
CA GLY A 250 21.83 -20.35 -14.83
C GLY A 250 20.71 -21.34 -15.24
N VAL A 251 19.45 -20.93 -15.13
CA VAL A 251 18.26 -21.63 -15.66
C VAL A 251 17.72 -20.85 -16.86
N ASP A 252 16.83 -21.46 -17.66
CA ASP A 252 16.04 -20.73 -18.66
C ASP A 252 15.26 -19.63 -17.93
N PHE A 253 15.86 -18.45 -17.90
CA PHE A 253 15.47 -17.38 -17.02
C PHE A 253 14.29 -16.63 -17.64
N GLU A 254 13.12 -16.80 -17.06
CA GLU A 254 11.98 -15.95 -17.33
C GLU A 254 11.84 -14.90 -16.23
N PHE A 255 11.53 -13.66 -16.62
CA PHE A 255 11.27 -12.57 -15.67
C PHE A 255 10.18 -12.88 -14.65
N THR A 256 9.23 -13.72 -15.06
CA THR A 256 8.10 -14.21 -14.27
C THR A 256 8.55 -15.11 -13.11
N ASP A 257 9.75 -15.71 -13.16
CA ASP A 257 10.29 -16.53 -12.08
C ASP A 257 10.98 -15.69 -11.00
N PHE A 258 10.18 -14.84 -10.35
CA PHE A 258 10.64 -13.95 -9.28
C PHE A 258 11.37 -14.68 -8.15
N ALA A 259 11.00 -15.95 -7.89
CA ALA A 259 11.62 -16.76 -6.84
C ALA A 259 13.12 -16.97 -7.05
N VAL A 260 13.59 -16.98 -8.30
CA VAL A 260 14.99 -17.22 -8.67
C VAL A 260 15.90 -16.03 -8.39
N TYR A 261 15.39 -14.79 -8.54
CA TYR A 261 16.22 -13.59 -8.48
C TYR A 261 15.88 -12.61 -7.35
N LYS A 262 14.80 -12.82 -6.59
CA LYS A 262 14.38 -11.96 -5.46
C LYS A 262 15.45 -11.65 -4.40
N ASN A 263 16.45 -12.52 -4.26
CA ASN A 263 17.55 -12.42 -3.30
C ASN A 263 18.89 -11.99 -3.92
N LEU A 264 18.89 -11.67 -5.22
CA LEU A 264 20.04 -11.20 -5.96
C LEU A 264 19.90 -9.69 -6.18
N PRO A 265 20.94 -8.88 -5.98
CA PRO A 265 20.91 -7.49 -6.34
C PRO A 265 20.63 -7.31 -7.83
N HIS A 266 19.70 -6.41 -8.16
CA HIS A 266 19.31 -6.14 -9.53
C HIS A 266 18.75 -4.74 -9.72
N VAL A 267 18.79 -4.30 -10.98
CA VAL A 267 18.20 -3.06 -11.46
C VAL A 267 17.12 -3.45 -12.46
N ILE A 268 15.89 -3.01 -12.24
CA ILE A 268 14.80 -3.09 -13.23
C ILE A 268 14.59 -1.69 -13.80
N ILE A 269 14.49 -1.58 -15.13
CA ILE A 269 14.29 -0.33 -15.86
C ILE A 269 13.06 -0.50 -16.74
N GLU A 270 11.98 0.22 -16.47
CA GLU A 270 10.70 0.05 -17.16
C GLU A 270 10.31 1.30 -17.92
N ASP A 271 9.73 1.12 -19.11
CA ASP A 271 9.18 2.22 -19.89
C ASP A 271 7.77 2.60 -19.37
N LEU A 272 7.65 3.82 -18.86
CA LEU A 272 6.39 4.34 -18.34
C LEU A 272 5.55 5.04 -19.42
N ASN A 273 6.10 5.30 -20.61
CA ASN A 273 5.34 5.89 -21.72
C ASN A 273 4.24 4.97 -22.23
N LEU A 274 4.45 3.65 -22.13
CA LEU A 274 3.41 2.66 -22.42
C LEU A 274 2.23 2.74 -21.44
N GLN A 275 2.39 3.44 -20.32
CA GLN A 275 1.42 3.54 -19.23
C GLN A 275 0.84 4.95 -19.07
N GLY A 276 1.26 5.93 -19.88
CA GLY A 276 0.74 7.31 -19.83
C GLY A 276 1.08 8.09 -18.55
N ALA A 277 2.12 7.70 -17.81
CA ALA A 277 2.37 8.15 -16.44
C ALA A 277 3.12 9.49 -16.26
N GLY A 278 3.31 10.28 -17.32
CA GLY A 278 3.98 11.60 -17.25
C GLY A 278 5.49 11.57 -16.92
N ALA A 279 6.06 10.40 -16.66
CA ALA A 279 7.49 10.10 -16.64
C ALA A 279 7.81 9.08 -17.73
N ASN A 280 9.06 9.06 -18.18
CA ASN A 280 9.48 8.18 -19.28
C ASN A 280 10.01 6.83 -18.76
N THR A 281 10.61 6.80 -17.56
CA THR A 281 11.26 5.58 -17.06
C THR A 281 11.14 5.42 -15.55
N ARG A 282 10.81 4.21 -15.10
CA ARG A 282 10.92 3.76 -13.71
C ARG A 282 12.19 2.93 -13.54
N ILE A 283 12.85 3.10 -12.40
CA ILE A 283 14.05 2.37 -12.00
C ILE A 283 13.81 1.75 -10.64
N SER A 284 13.90 0.43 -10.54
CA SER A 284 13.83 -0.28 -9.26
C SER A 284 15.18 -0.89 -8.91
N LEU A 285 15.77 -0.47 -7.80
CA LEU A 285 17.07 -0.93 -7.30
C LEU A 285 16.87 -1.88 -6.14
N PHE A 286 17.09 -3.17 -6.36
CA PHE A 286 17.10 -4.20 -5.32
C PHE A 286 18.54 -4.41 -4.87
N TYR A 287 18.85 -4.19 -3.59
CA TYR A 287 20.23 -4.09 -3.13
C TYR A 287 20.47 -4.78 -1.78
N ARG A 288 21.73 -5.15 -1.48
CA ARG A 288 22.12 -5.66 -0.16
C ARG A 288 22.63 -4.51 0.71
N LYS A 289 22.28 -4.52 2.00
CA LYS A 289 22.90 -3.66 3.01
C LYS A 289 24.27 -4.17 3.41
#